data_AF-A0A972PJB1-F1
#
_entry.id   AF-A0A972PJB1-F1
#
_cell.length_a   1.000
_cell.length_b   1.000
_cell.length_c   1.000
_cell.angle_alpha   90.00
_cell.angle_beta   90.00
_cell.angle_gamma   90.00
#
_symmetry.space_group_name_H-M   'P 1'
#
loop_
_entity.id
_entity.type
_entity.pdbx_description
1 polymer ?
#
loop_
_entity_poly.entity_id
_entity_poly.type
_entity_poly.pdbx_seq_one_letter_code
_entity_poly.pdbx_strand_id
1 'polypeptide(L)'
;MFNVTFPTLILGSIIAGLIGALIHLIAGGKLVRLVFCMVFAWIGFWGGNSLAQRFGLTILTYGQINYAPAIAASVLTSLFGYWLSGENTESEE
;
A
#
# COMPACT_ATOMS: atom_id res chain seq x y z
N MET A 1 -14.00 -1.20 -14.79
CA MET A 1 -13.15 -2.41 -14.79
C MET A 1 -11.71 -1.96 -14.61
N PHE A 2 -10.94 -2.61 -13.72
CA PHE A 2 -9.49 -2.38 -13.68
C PHE A 2 -8.90 -2.89 -14.99
N ASN A 3 -8.47 -2.00 -15.88
CA ASN A 3 -7.76 -2.38 -17.10
C ASN A 3 -6.28 -2.49 -16.75
N VAL A 4 -5.91 -3.56 -16.06
CA VAL A 4 -4.53 -3.91 -15.73
C VAL A 4 -4.23 -5.30 -16.26
N THR A 5 -3.09 -5.45 -16.92
CA THR A 5 -2.59 -6.75 -17.38
C THR A 5 -2.12 -7.58 -16.19
N PHE A 6 -2.14 -8.90 -16.34
CA PHE A 6 -1.70 -9.82 -15.28
C PHE A 6 -0.25 -9.55 -14.81
N PRO A 7 0.75 -9.33 -15.69
CA PRO A 7 2.10 -8.97 -15.24
C PRO A 7 2.15 -7.66 -14.45
N THR A 8 1.36 -6.66 -14.84
CA THR A 8 1.28 -5.38 -14.13
C THR A 8 0.66 -5.55 -12.74
N LEU A 9 -0.37 -6.40 -12.62
CA LEU A 9 -0.99 -6.73 -11.34
C LEU A 9 0.02 -7.39 -10.38
N ILE A 10 0.83 -8.33 -10.88
CA ILE A 10 1.87 -8.98 -10.08
C ILE A 10 2.92 -7.95 -9.65
N LEU A 11 3.50 -7.21 -10.59
CA LEU A 11 4.57 -6.26 -10.30
C LEU A 11 4.10 -5.18 -9.32
N GLY A 12 2.93 -4.59 -9.56
CA GLY A 12 2.35 -3.58 -8.65
C GLY A 12 2.09 -4.14 -7.26
N SER A 13 1.62 -5.39 -7.15
CA SER A 13 1.39 -6.03 -5.86
C SER A 13 2.68 -6.36 -5.12
N ILE A 14 3.75 -6.74 -5.84
CA ILE A 14 5.09 -6.91 -5.24
C ILE A 14 5.59 -5.58 -4.68
N ILE A 15 5.51 -4.49 -5.46
CA ILE A 15 5.96 -3.15 -5.03
C ILE A 15 5.19 -2.68 -3.80
N ALA A 16 3.87 -2.79 -3.82
CA ALA A 16 3.03 -2.47 -2.68
C ALA A 16 3.36 -3.34 -1.44
N GLY A 17 3.61 -4.64 -1.64
CA GLY A 17 4.05 -5.54 -0.58
C GLY A 17 5.39 -5.11 0.03
N LEU A 18 6.36 -4.70 -0.80
CA LEU A 18 7.66 -4.16 -0.36
C LEU A 18 7.48 -2.86 0.44
N ILE A 19 6.55 -1.98 0.04
CA ILE A 19 6.24 -0.75 0.79
C ILE A 19 5.69 -1.09 2.18
N GLY A 20 4.69 -1.98 2.26
CA GLY A 20 4.11 -2.40 3.53
C GLY A 20 5.13 -3.09 4.44
N ALA A 21 5.98 -3.96 3.88
CA ALA A 21 7.07 -4.60 4.59
C ALA A 21 8.13 -3.59 5.08
N LEU A 22 8.47 -2.58 4.27
CA LEU A 22 9.42 -1.53 4.65
C LEU A 22 8.88 -0.68 5.80
N ILE A 23 7.60 -0.31 5.77
CA ILE A 23 6.96 0.43 6.86
C ILE A 23 6.99 -0.39 8.16
N HIS A 24 6.64 -1.67 8.09
CA HIS A 24 6.74 -2.57 9.24
C HIS A 24 8.19 -2.74 9.72
N LEU A 25 9.17 -2.83 8.81
CA LEU A 25 10.59 -2.98 9.16
C LEU A 25 11.13 -1.77 9.93
N ILE A 26 10.72 -0.55 9.52
CA ILE A 26 11.15 0.69 10.18
C ILE A 26 10.45 0.87 11.54
N ALA A 27 9.16 0.53 11.61
CA ALA A 27 8.35 0.79 12.79
C ALA A 27 8.33 -0.35 13.83
N GLY A 28 8.65 -1.58 13.40
CA GLY A 28 8.63 -2.78 14.23
C GLY A 28 7.23 -3.25 14.64
N GLY A 29 7.19 -4.34 15.42
CA GLY A 29 5.97 -4.93 15.98
C GLY A 29 5.86 -6.42 15.69
N LYS A 30 4.68 -7.01 15.92
CA LYS A 30 4.47 -8.45 15.72
C LYS A 30 4.01 -8.74 14.30
N LEU A 31 3.88 -10.04 13.99
CA LEU A 31 3.48 -10.51 12.67
C LEU A 31 2.09 -9.98 12.23
N VAL A 32 1.16 -9.80 13.17
CA VAL A 32 -0.19 -9.29 12.84
C VAL A 32 -0.09 -7.90 12.25
N ARG A 33 0.73 -7.02 12.83
CA ARG A 33 0.98 -5.68 12.29
C ARG A 33 1.61 -5.70 10.90
N LEU A 34 2.48 -6.65 10.58
CA LEU A 34 3.01 -6.82 9.22
C LEU A 34 1.86 -7.10 8.24
N VAL A 35 0.95 -8.00 8.58
CA VAL A 35 -0.21 -8.32 7.73
C VAL A 35 -1.08 -7.08 7.49
N PHE A 36 -1.35 -6.30 8.54
CA PHE A 36 -2.08 -5.03 8.40
C PHE A 36 -1.35 -4.05 7.47
N CYS A 37 -0.05 -3.83 7.66
CA CYS A 37 0.73 -2.96 6.78
C CYS A 37 0.65 -3.42 5.32
N MET A 38 0.77 -4.73 5.06
CA MET A 38 0.78 -5.30 3.72
C MET A 38 -0.58 -5.19 3.02
N VAL A 39 -1.67 -5.53 3.71
CA VAL A 39 -3.04 -5.44 3.15
C VAL A 39 -3.39 -3.99 2.85
N PHE A 40 -3.11 -3.08 3.78
CA PHE A 40 -3.39 -1.66 3.56
C PHE A 40 -2.50 -1.05 2.48
N ALA A 41 -1.24 -1.47 2.34
CA ALA A 41 -0.39 -1.07 1.23
C ALA A 41 -1.00 -1.46 -0.12
N TRP A 42 -1.52 -2.68 -0.27
CA TRP A 42 -2.23 -3.08 -1.50
C TRP A 42 -3.45 -2.23 -1.79
N ILE A 43 -4.28 -1.97 -0.78
CA ILE A 43 -5.48 -1.13 -0.92
C ILE A 43 -5.09 0.28 -1.37
N GLY A 44 -4.08 0.87 -0.74
CA GLY A 44 -3.61 2.21 -1.09
C GLY A 44 -2.97 2.26 -2.47
N PHE A 45 -2.14 1.29 -2.83
CA PHE A 45 -1.46 1.27 -4.13
C PHE A 45 -2.46 1.20 -5.29
N TRP A 46 -3.36 0.21 -5.27
CA TRP A 46 -4.34 0.02 -6.33
C TRP A 46 -5.45 1.08 -6.29
N GLY A 47 -5.84 1.52 -5.09
CA GLY A 47 -6.76 2.64 -4.89
C GLY A 47 -6.21 3.94 -5.46
N GLY A 48 -4.96 4.29 -5.13
CA GLY A 48 -4.26 5.46 -5.61
C GLY A 48 -4.06 5.46 -7.13
N ASN A 49 -3.67 4.31 -7.71
CA ASN A 49 -3.57 4.17 -9.16
C ASN A 49 -4.93 4.37 -9.85
N SER A 50 -5.99 3.73 -9.34
CA SER A 50 -7.34 3.85 -9.90
C SER A 50 -7.88 5.28 -9.80
N LEU A 51 -7.63 5.94 -8.67
CA LEU A 51 -8.02 7.33 -8.45
C LEU A 51 -7.28 8.27 -9.40
N ALA A 52 -5.97 8.07 -9.57
CA ALA A 52 -5.16 8.81 -10.51
C ALA A 52 -5.66 8.67 -11.96
N GLN A 53 -6.01 7.46 -12.38
CA GLN A 53 -6.60 7.22 -13.72
C GLN A 53 -7.92 7.95 -13.90
N ARG A 54 -8.79 7.97 -12.86
CA ARG A 54 -10.09 8.68 -12.92
C ARG A 54 -9.93 10.20 -13.02
N PHE A 55 -8.92 10.76 -12.37
CA PHE A 55 -8.60 12.18 -12.43
C PHE A 55 -7.69 12.57 -13.61
N GLY A 56 -7.28 11.61 -14.44
CA GLY A 56 -6.39 11.85 -15.58
C GLY A 56 -4.97 12.27 -15.16
N LEU A 57 -4.53 11.92 -13.95
CA LEU A 57 -3.17 12.19 -13.51
C LEU A 57 -2.17 11.30 -14.24
N THR A 58 -1.08 11.89 -14.73
CA THR A 58 0.00 11.21 -15.48
C THR A 58 1.37 11.49 -14.86
N ILE A 59 1.49 11.18 -13.57
CA ILE A 59 2.70 11.46 -12.79
C ILE A 59 3.49 10.18 -12.58
N LEU A 60 4.74 10.16 -13.06
CA LEU A 60 5.63 8.99 -13.04
C LEU A 60 4.90 7.75 -13.57
N THR A 61 4.23 7.91 -14.72
CA THR A 61 3.45 6.84 -15.33
C THR A 61 4.37 5.89 -16.10
N TYR A 62 4.29 4.60 -15.81
CA TYR A 62 4.92 3.57 -16.63
C TYR A 62 3.97 2.38 -16.79
N GLY A 63 3.77 1.94 -18.03
CA GLY A 63 2.72 0.98 -18.36
C GLY A 63 1.34 1.50 -17.94
N GLN A 64 0.61 0.70 -17.15
CA GLN A 64 -0.75 1.01 -16.67
C GLN A 64 -0.79 1.59 -15.24
N ILE A 65 0.38 1.93 -14.67
CA ILE A 65 0.51 2.41 -13.29
C ILE A 65 1.00 3.86 -13.26
N ASN A 66 0.28 4.70 -12.53
CA ASN A 66 0.74 6.00 -12.06
C ASN A 66 1.48 5.83 -10.73
N TYR A 67 2.81 5.72 -10.78
CA TYR A 67 3.58 5.27 -9.63
C TYR A 67 3.58 6.29 -8.49
N ALA A 68 3.65 7.59 -8.78
CA ALA A 68 3.65 8.61 -7.74
C ALA A 68 2.40 8.56 -6.84
N PRO A 69 1.16 8.65 -7.38
CA PRO A 69 -0.05 8.56 -6.55
C PRO A 69 -0.26 7.16 -5.96
N ALA A 70 0.13 6.09 -6.65
CA ALA A 70 0.03 4.73 -6.12
C ALA A 70 0.94 4.52 -4.90
N ILE A 71 2.21 4.91 -4.98
CA ILE A 71 3.17 4.81 -3.88
C ILE A 71 2.75 5.71 -2.73
N ALA A 72 2.37 6.96 -2.99
CA ALA A 72 1.94 7.88 -1.95
C ALA A 72 0.72 7.34 -1.18
N ALA A 73 -0.32 6.90 -1.89
CA ALA A 73 -1.49 6.31 -1.27
C ALA A 73 -1.16 5.01 -0.51
N SER A 74 -0.31 4.14 -1.07
CA SER A 74 0.17 2.92 -0.42
C SER A 74 0.88 3.20 0.90
N VAL A 75 1.73 4.21 0.96
CA VAL A 75 2.43 4.60 2.19
C VAL A 75 1.43 5.10 3.22
N LEU A 76 0.54 6.03 2.82
CA LEU A 76 -0.45 6.61 3.73
C LEU A 76 -1.38 5.56 4.33
N THR A 77 -1.94 4.67 3.50
CA THR A 77 -2.83 3.61 3.99
C THR A 77 -2.08 2.58 4.81
N SER A 78 -0.84 2.20 4.43
CA SER A 78 -0.05 1.26 5.22
C SER A 78 0.33 1.82 6.59
N LEU A 79 0.63 3.12 6.70
CA LEU A 79 0.82 3.78 8.00
C LEU A 79 -0.46 3.76 8.83
N PHE A 80 -1.61 3.96 8.18
CA PHE A 80 -2.90 3.79 8.84
C PHE A 80 -3.13 2.34 9.29
N GLY A 81 -2.77 1.34 8.48
CA GLY A 81 -2.82 -0.08 8.85
C GLY A 81 -1.90 -0.40 10.04
N TYR A 82 -0.69 0.15 10.05
CA TYR A 82 0.23 0.06 11.18
C TYR A 82 -0.40 0.58 12.48
N TRP A 83 -1.00 1.78 12.41
CA TRP A 83 -1.67 2.42 13.54
C TRP A 83 -2.89 1.61 13.99
N LEU A 84 -3.74 1.20 13.05
CA LEU A 84 -4.97 0.43 13.29
C LEU A 84 -4.70 -0.93 13.94
N SER A 85 -3.53 -1.52 13.66
CA SER A 85 -3.13 -2.79 14.27
C SER A 85 -3.09 -2.73 15.81
N GLY A 86 -2.96 -1.54 16.42
CA GLY A 86 -3.20 -1.33 17.85
C GLY A 86 -2.25 -2.06 18.82
N GLU A 87 -1.21 -2.75 18.33
CA GLU A 87 -0.34 -3.59 19.17
C GLU A 87 0.51 -2.84 20.21
N ASN A 88 0.41 -1.51 20.29
CA ASN A 88 1.07 -0.70 21.32
C ASN A 88 0.21 -0.51 22.58
N THR A 89 -1.02 -1.03 22.61
CA THR A 89 -1.85 -0.99 23.81
C THR A 89 -1.50 -2.21 24.66
N GLU A 90 -0.64 -2.02 25.66
CA GLU A 90 -0.53 -2.99 26.76
C GLU A 90 -1.94 -3.17 27.36
N SER A 91 -2.31 -4.42 27.65
CA SER A 91 -3.49 -4.69 28.47
C SER A 91 -3.28 -3.98 29.80
N GLU A 92 -4.06 -2.93 30.08
CA GLU A 92 -4.25 -2.46 31.44
C GLU A 92 -4.88 -3.63 32.22
N GLU A 93 -4.03 -4.37 32.96
CA GLU A 93 -4.45 -5.26 34.04
C GLU A 93 -4.80 -4.44 35.29
#